data_AF-A0A2G6GNE9-F1
#
_entry.id   AF-A0A2G6GNE9-F1
#
_cell.length_a   1.000
_cell.length_b   1.000
_cell.length_c   1.000
_cell.angle_alpha   90.00
_cell.angle_beta   90.00
_cell.angle_gamma   90.00
#
_symmetry.space_group_name_H-M   'P 1'
#
loop_
_entity.id
_entity.type
_entity.pdbx_description
1 polymer ?
#
loop_
_entity_poly.entity_id
_entity_poly.type
_entity_poly.pdbx_seq_one_letter_code
_entity_poly.pdbx_strand_id
1 'polypeptide(L)'
;MCMIQNINRLFLPFLGHTVFLRLLLIFSSATAQNIDYSYFEFPLRLPIRLAGNFAEVRPNHFHSGLDIKAPSGTPVYAPADGYLSRIRKSGGGYGNALYITHPNGLRTVYGHLLRFKDELEAFAEKIQYRNNSFDFTEYPDSARFPIKKGDIIGYVGNTGSSSGPHLHFEIRTVEKDVPINPLLFRFKVKDSVKPRFKSLLIYKKNPLTGETEKKIYPVLKGKDRYYISETIDFDGQTAVAFEAYDYMNDVRNTQGIYSIRMFVDQELYYEHRLDSVAFEDTRYINSFVDYEQYLRRRKAYIKCFIEPGNKLPVYRTNRESGIITAADKQIHTVKIIATDNFNNSITLSFQIKGTPSEWKLFRLRTNRIFPHNKDNFFVKDSFACYIDRGTLYTDIKKVYTQRPRTSNLYSARYSLCSPYVPLHKPVYVLIHARNIPKNYKDKALMVRLTDKGGRRALPGRMEDDYIVAKSKSLGVFALTLDTLPPQIKRIKHRYGTNYTRYKKIAFKITDNLSGVTQYTATLDGKPLILTHDAKTSKIYYIFDRRITKNTRHQLIITASDAKNNTTHYTCSFFK
;
A
#
# COMPACT_ATOMS: atom_id res chain seq x y z
N MET A 1 -25.78 32.71 3.03
CA MET A 1 -26.08 31.92 4.24
C MET A 1 -26.79 30.58 3.97
N CYS A 2 -27.41 30.34 2.78
CA CYS A 2 -28.04 29.05 2.43
C CYS A 2 -27.10 27.87 2.06
N MET A 3 -25.82 28.11 1.75
CA MET A 3 -24.94 27.05 1.23
C MET A 3 -24.36 26.13 2.32
N ILE A 4 -24.38 26.55 3.59
CA ILE A 4 -23.86 25.77 4.73
C ILE A 4 -24.91 24.79 5.28
N GLN A 5 -26.20 25.13 5.17
CA GLN A 5 -27.29 24.28 5.71
C GLN A 5 -27.56 23.03 4.87
N ASN A 6 -27.33 23.05 3.55
CA ASN A 6 -27.53 21.86 2.70
C ASN A 6 -26.36 20.86 2.73
N ILE A 7 -25.15 21.29 3.10
CA ILE A 7 -23.99 20.37 3.19
C ILE A 7 -24.07 19.50 4.47
N ASN A 8 -24.69 20.01 5.55
CA ASN A 8 -24.86 19.25 6.79
C ASN A 8 -25.85 18.06 6.66
N ARG A 9 -26.70 18.03 5.62
CA ARG A 9 -27.61 16.89 5.35
C ARG A 9 -26.95 15.72 4.61
N LEU A 10 -25.80 15.94 3.96
CA LEU A 10 -25.13 14.92 3.13
C LEU A 10 -24.13 14.03 3.91
N PHE A 11 -23.93 14.28 5.22
CA PHE A 11 -22.95 13.56 6.05
C PHE A 11 -23.50 13.15 7.43
N LEU A 12 -24.64 12.45 7.46
CA LEU A 12 -25.12 11.73 8.64
C LEU A 12 -25.55 10.31 8.23
N PRO A 13 -25.13 9.28 8.99
CA PRO A 13 -26.17 8.55 9.68
C PRO A 13 -25.79 8.09 11.11
N PHE A 14 -26.84 7.86 11.91
CA PHE A 14 -26.93 7.17 13.20
C PHE A 14 -26.46 7.90 14.47
N LEU A 15 -27.43 8.51 15.17
CA LEU A 15 -27.44 8.63 16.63
C LEU A 15 -28.82 8.23 17.15
N GLY A 16 -28.87 7.31 18.11
CA GLY A 16 -30.05 7.08 18.93
C GLY A 16 -30.18 5.65 19.46
N HIS A 17 -29.59 5.38 20.62
CA HIS A 17 -30.24 4.88 21.85
C HIS A 17 -29.17 4.32 22.79
N THR A 18 -28.86 5.08 23.84
CA THR A 18 -27.94 4.69 24.91
C THR A 18 -28.73 3.90 25.95
N VAL A 19 -28.48 2.60 26.07
CA VAL A 19 -28.85 1.80 27.25
C VAL A 19 -27.58 1.64 28.09
N PHE A 20 -27.62 2.13 29.33
CA PHE A 20 -26.54 2.01 30.29
C PHE A 20 -26.47 0.56 30.81
N LEU A 21 -25.52 -0.23 30.30
CA LEU A 21 -25.16 -1.51 30.89
C LEU A 21 -23.82 -1.36 31.62
N ARG A 22 -23.83 -1.49 32.95
CA ARG A 22 -22.61 -1.54 33.78
C ARG A 22 -21.89 -2.85 33.47
N LEU A 23 -20.85 -2.82 32.63
CA LEU A 23 -19.91 -3.93 32.47
C LEU A 23 -18.84 -3.86 33.57
N LEU A 24 -18.73 -4.92 34.38
CA LEU A 24 -17.55 -5.17 35.22
C LEU A 24 -16.33 -5.34 34.30
N LEU A 25 -15.37 -4.42 34.40
CA LEU A 25 -14.04 -4.56 33.80
C LEU A 25 -13.22 -5.54 34.65
N ILE A 26 -13.22 -6.82 34.24
CA ILE A 26 -12.20 -7.76 34.68
C ILE A 26 -10.92 -7.38 33.93
N PHE A 27 -9.99 -6.75 34.63
CA PHE A 27 -8.62 -6.52 34.13
C PHE A 27 -7.94 -7.88 33.94
N SER A 28 -8.06 -8.43 32.73
CA SER A 28 -7.19 -9.51 32.28
C SER A 28 -5.84 -8.89 32.01
N SER A 29 -4.88 -9.11 32.90
CA SER A 29 -3.48 -8.77 32.67
C SER A 29 -3.04 -9.46 31.38
N ALA A 30 -2.89 -8.72 30.30
CA ALA A 30 -2.32 -9.22 29.06
C ALA A 30 -0.85 -9.56 29.34
N THR A 31 -0.58 -10.82 29.68
CA THR A 31 0.79 -11.33 29.72
C THR A 31 1.35 -11.21 28.31
N ALA A 32 2.40 -10.40 28.13
CA ALA A 32 3.13 -10.36 26.87
C ALA A 32 3.55 -11.80 26.53
N GLN A 33 3.06 -12.32 25.41
CA GLN A 33 3.38 -13.67 24.98
C GLN A 33 4.88 -13.74 24.70
N ASN A 34 5.62 -14.57 25.43
CA ASN A 34 7.03 -14.82 25.15
C ASN A 34 7.12 -15.59 23.82
N ILE A 35 7.58 -14.91 22.78
CA ILE A 35 7.76 -15.51 21.44
C ILE A 35 9.06 -16.31 21.43
N ASP A 36 8.96 -17.61 21.17
CA ASP A 36 10.11 -18.44 20.85
C ASP A 36 10.55 -18.20 19.40
N TYR A 37 11.62 -17.44 19.23
CA TYR A 37 12.22 -17.13 17.94
C TYR A 37 12.94 -18.31 17.26
N SER A 38 12.98 -19.50 17.87
CA SER A 38 13.51 -20.72 17.26
C SER A 38 12.44 -21.70 16.77
N TYR A 39 11.16 -21.35 16.97
CA TYR A 39 10.03 -22.27 16.74
C TYR A 39 9.83 -22.69 15.27
N PHE A 40 10.14 -21.82 14.32
CA PHE A 40 9.87 -22.05 12.90
C PHE A 40 11.12 -22.50 12.14
N GLU A 41 10.98 -23.54 11.32
CA GLU A 41 11.93 -23.81 10.24
C GLU A 41 11.71 -22.89 9.03
N PHE A 42 12.71 -22.81 8.15
CA PHE A 42 12.57 -22.03 6.93
C PHE A 42 11.65 -22.77 5.93
N PRO A 43 10.68 -22.09 5.28
CA PRO A 43 9.65 -22.76 4.48
C PRO A 43 10.11 -23.26 3.10
N LEU A 44 11.40 -23.10 2.77
CA LEU A 44 12.01 -23.58 1.53
C LEU A 44 13.31 -24.35 1.83
N ARG A 45 13.61 -25.35 1.02
CA ARG A 45 14.87 -26.12 1.09
C ARG A 45 15.92 -25.56 0.13
N LEU A 46 16.14 -24.25 0.18
CA LEU A 46 17.08 -23.50 -0.67
C LEU A 46 17.84 -22.47 0.17
N PRO A 47 19.04 -22.03 -0.23
CA PRO A 47 19.72 -20.90 0.40
C PRO A 47 18.84 -19.64 0.42
N ILE A 48 18.81 -18.94 1.55
CA ILE A 48 17.95 -17.77 1.73
C ILE A 48 18.50 -16.59 0.93
N ARG A 49 17.74 -16.15 -0.07
CA ARG A 49 18.05 -14.99 -0.91
C ARG A 49 16.81 -14.10 -1.00
N LEU A 50 16.89 -12.87 -0.49
CA LEU A 50 15.75 -11.97 -0.43
C LEU A 50 15.70 -11.06 -1.67
N ALA A 51 14.48 -10.85 -2.17
CA ALA A 51 14.15 -9.77 -3.09
C ALA A 51 13.68 -8.51 -2.34
N GLY A 52 13.19 -8.68 -1.11
CA GLY A 52 12.78 -7.63 -0.17
C GLY A 52 12.55 -8.21 1.22
N ASN A 53 12.76 -7.41 2.25
CA ASN A 53 12.63 -7.80 3.66
C ASN A 53 11.45 -7.09 4.34
N PHE A 54 11.25 -7.40 5.62
CA PHE A 54 10.18 -6.83 6.41
C PHE A 54 10.32 -5.31 6.54
N ALA A 55 9.18 -4.62 6.51
CA ALA A 55 9.06 -3.17 6.61
C ALA A 55 9.87 -2.36 5.58
N GLU A 56 10.22 -2.98 4.44
CA GLU A 56 10.72 -2.24 3.27
C GLU A 56 9.68 -1.20 2.80
N VAL A 57 10.15 -0.03 2.38
CA VAL A 57 9.29 1.08 1.95
C VAL A 57 8.61 0.80 0.61
N ARG A 58 7.31 0.49 0.64
CA ARG A 58 6.47 0.32 -0.55
C ARG A 58 5.46 1.46 -0.69
N PRO A 59 4.88 1.67 -1.88
CA PRO A 59 3.90 2.74 -2.06
C PRO A 59 2.67 2.56 -1.14
N ASN A 60 2.52 3.48 -0.18
CA ASN A 60 1.43 3.56 0.79
C ASN A 60 1.36 2.45 1.85
N HIS A 61 2.36 1.58 1.96
CA HIS A 61 2.41 0.54 2.98
C HIS A 61 3.85 0.07 3.24
N PHE A 62 4.11 -0.43 4.44
CA PHE A 62 5.27 -1.24 4.75
C PHE A 62 5.09 -2.67 4.23
N HIS A 63 6.17 -3.27 3.72
CA HIS A 63 6.17 -4.67 3.34
C HIS A 63 6.00 -5.58 4.58
N SER A 64 5.04 -6.49 4.57
CA SER A 64 4.62 -7.27 5.75
C SER A 64 5.40 -8.57 5.99
N GLY A 65 6.40 -8.87 5.16
CA GLY A 65 7.11 -10.16 5.24
C GLY A 65 8.42 -10.18 4.50
N LEU A 66 8.79 -11.38 4.05
CA LEU A 66 9.98 -11.63 3.23
C LEU A 66 9.57 -12.04 1.82
N ASP A 67 10.18 -11.42 0.81
CA ASP A 67 10.09 -11.88 -0.57
C ASP A 67 11.28 -12.79 -0.87
N ILE A 68 11.11 -14.11 -0.75
CA ILE A 68 12.18 -15.10 -0.88
C ILE A 68 12.27 -15.58 -2.33
N LYS A 69 13.42 -15.36 -2.97
CA LYS A 69 13.65 -15.74 -4.36
C LYS A 69 13.66 -17.25 -4.52
N ALA A 70 12.80 -17.76 -5.38
CA ALA A 70 12.78 -19.17 -5.78
C ALA A 70 12.11 -19.34 -7.15
N PRO A 71 12.54 -20.33 -7.96
CA PRO A 71 11.87 -20.65 -9.21
C PRO A 71 10.40 -21.02 -9.00
N SER A 72 9.55 -20.66 -9.96
CA SER A 72 8.15 -21.10 -9.96
C SER A 72 8.08 -22.63 -9.96
N GLY A 73 7.22 -23.21 -9.12
CA GLY A 73 7.11 -24.66 -8.93
C GLY A 73 7.97 -25.23 -7.80
N THR A 74 8.82 -24.42 -7.15
CA THR A 74 9.57 -24.86 -5.96
C THR A 74 8.58 -25.25 -4.84
N PRO A 75 8.71 -26.43 -4.21
CA PRO A 75 7.85 -26.82 -3.09
C PRO A 75 8.00 -25.89 -1.89
N VAL A 76 6.88 -25.54 -1.26
CA VAL A 76 6.80 -24.76 -0.02
C VAL A 76 6.40 -25.70 1.11
N TYR A 77 7.16 -25.65 2.21
CA TYR A 77 7.01 -26.56 3.35
C TYR A 77 6.43 -25.84 4.56
N ALA A 78 5.61 -26.53 5.35
CA ALA A 78 5.13 -26.04 6.63
C ALA A 78 6.30 -25.95 7.64
N PRO A 79 6.53 -24.79 8.27
CA PRO A 79 7.68 -24.56 9.15
C PRO A 79 7.51 -25.15 10.55
N ALA A 80 6.27 -25.47 10.94
CA ALA A 80 5.88 -26.10 12.19
C ALA A 80 4.49 -26.74 12.05
N ASP A 81 4.10 -27.56 13.02
CA ASP A 81 2.76 -28.14 13.14
C ASP A 81 1.69 -27.05 13.27
N GLY A 82 0.50 -27.30 12.74
CA GLY A 82 -0.63 -26.38 12.80
C GLY A 82 -1.83 -26.87 12.00
N TYR A 83 -2.67 -25.93 11.55
CA TYR A 83 -3.82 -26.22 10.69
C TYR A 83 -4.05 -25.09 9.68
N LEU A 84 -4.69 -25.41 8.56
CA LEU A 84 -5.08 -24.39 7.57
C LEU A 84 -6.19 -23.50 8.14
N SER A 85 -5.86 -22.26 8.49
CA SER A 85 -6.83 -21.31 9.08
C SER A 85 -7.49 -20.42 8.04
N ARG A 86 -6.85 -20.22 6.88
CA ARG A 86 -7.41 -19.42 5.78
C ARG A 86 -6.78 -19.81 4.44
N ILE A 87 -7.62 -19.86 3.40
CA ILE A 87 -7.22 -20.08 2.01
C ILE A 87 -7.85 -19.00 1.13
N ARG A 88 -7.09 -18.50 0.16
CA ARG A 88 -7.51 -17.41 -0.72
C ARG A 88 -6.98 -17.60 -2.13
N LYS A 89 -7.80 -17.33 -3.13
CA LYS A 89 -7.36 -17.01 -4.50
C LYS A 89 -7.86 -15.62 -4.87
N SER A 90 -7.01 -14.81 -5.51
CA SER A 90 -7.37 -13.45 -5.94
C SER A 90 -6.52 -13.02 -7.13
N GLY A 91 -7.09 -12.22 -8.03
CA GLY A 91 -6.35 -11.70 -9.19
C GLY A 91 -5.24 -10.70 -8.84
N GLY A 92 -5.25 -10.13 -7.62
CA GLY A 92 -4.27 -9.16 -7.13
C GLY A 92 -3.81 -9.47 -5.70
N GLY A 93 -3.07 -8.54 -5.08
CA GLY A 93 -2.54 -8.70 -3.72
C GLY A 93 -1.67 -9.96 -3.60
N TYR A 94 -1.92 -10.78 -2.59
CA TYR A 94 -1.19 -12.05 -2.38
C TYR A 94 -1.44 -13.12 -3.45
N GLY A 95 -2.39 -12.95 -4.36
CA GLY A 95 -2.69 -14.00 -5.34
C GLY A 95 -3.31 -15.24 -4.70
N ASN A 96 -2.73 -16.41 -4.96
CA ASN A 96 -3.04 -17.63 -4.23
C ASN A 96 -2.26 -17.61 -2.92
N ALA A 97 -2.99 -17.70 -1.80
CA ALA A 97 -2.41 -17.62 -0.47
C ALA A 97 -2.96 -18.63 0.52
N LEU A 98 -2.08 -19.12 1.39
CA LEU A 98 -2.39 -19.99 2.52
C LEU A 98 -1.98 -19.32 3.83
N TYR A 99 -2.74 -19.62 4.87
CA TYR A 99 -2.50 -19.16 6.22
C TYR A 99 -2.58 -20.37 7.14
N ILE A 100 -1.54 -20.59 7.93
CA ILE A 100 -1.47 -21.72 8.86
C ILE A 100 -1.37 -21.15 10.26
N THR A 101 -2.33 -21.48 11.13
CA THR A 101 -2.27 -21.13 12.54
C THR A 101 -1.57 -22.25 13.30
N HIS A 102 -0.67 -21.87 14.20
CA HIS A 102 0.17 -22.78 14.98
C HIS A 102 -0.24 -22.78 16.46
N PRO A 103 0.02 -23.88 17.20
CA PRO A 103 -0.31 -23.98 18.63
C PRO A 103 0.33 -22.90 19.51
N ASN A 104 1.43 -22.28 19.06
CA ASN A 104 2.12 -21.21 19.80
C ASN A 104 1.44 -19.83 19.68
N GLY A 105 0.24 -19.72 19.09
CA GLY A 105 -0.47 -18.44 18.94
C GLY A 105 0.02 -17.55 17.80
N LEU A 106 0.92 -18.05 16.95
CA LEU A 106 1.36 -17.39 15.73
C LEU A 106 0.73 -18.02 14.48
N ARG A 107 0.74 -17.25 13.40
CA ARG A 107 0.24 -17.64 12.09
C ARG A 107 1.32 -17.40 11.04
N THR A 108 1.53 -18.36 10.15
CA THR A 108 2.39 -18.18 8.98
C THR A 108 1.57 -17.96 7.72
N VAL A 109 2.04 -17.11 6.82
CA VAL A 109 1.33 -16.72 5.59
C VAL A 109 2.23 -16.94 4.38
N TYR A 110 1.65 -17.51 3.32
CA TYR A 110 2.35 -17.88 2.09
C TYR A 110 1.62 -17.25 0.91
N GLY A 111 2.22 -16.23 0.29
CA GLY A 111 1.67 -15.52 -0.85
C GLY A 111 2.30 -15.90 -2.17
N HIS A 112 1.64 -15.47 -3.25
CA HIS A 112 2.05 -15.60 -4.64
C HIS A 112 2.19 -17.03 -5.15
N LEU A 113 1.60 -18.01 -4.47
CA LEU A 113 1.73 -19.42 -4.80
C LEU A 113 1.24 -19.70 -6.23
N LEU A 114 1.89 -20.63 -6.92
CA LEU A 114 1.45 -21.09 -8.24
C LEU A 114 0.13 -21.86 -8.12
N ARG A 115 0.10 -22.79 -7.16
CA ARG A 115 -1.03 -23.65 -6.80
C ARG A 115 -0.82 -24.17 -5.38
N PHE A 116 -1.89 -24.68 -4.76
CA PHE A 116 -1.80 -25.38 -3.48
C PHE A 116 -1.43 -26.85 -3.69
N LYS A 117 -1.19 -27.59 -2.59
CA LYS A 117 -1.19 -29.07 -2.65
C LYS A 117 -2.56 -29.57 -3.13
N ASP A 118 -2.59 -30.73 -3.77
CA ASP A 118 -3.74 -31.18 -4.58
C ASP A 118 -5.07 -31.21 -3.80
N GLU A 119 -5.06 -31.67 -2.56
CA GLU A 119 -6.22 -31.67 -1.67
C GLU A 119 -6.80 -30.25 -1.44
N LEU A 120 -5.94 -29.28 -1.17
CA LEU A 120 -6.33 -27.88 -0.93
C LEU A 120 -6.74 -27.18 -2.23
N GLU A 121 -6.13 -27.55 -3.35
CA GLU A 121 -6.49 -27.05 -4.67
C GLU A 121 -7.90 -27.49 -5.07
N ALA A 122 -8.24 -28.76 -4.83
CA ALA A 122 -9.60 -29.28 -5.06
C ALA A 122 -10.63 -28.63 -4.13
N PHE A 123 -10.27 -28.35 -2.88
CA PHE A 123 -11.13 -27.60 -1.95
C PHE A 123 -11.37 -26.16 -2.43
N ALA A 124 -10.32 -25.46 -2.86
CA ALA A 124 -10.42 -24.12 -3.42
C ALA A 124 -11.32 -24.07 -4.67
N GLU A 125 -11.19 -25.05 -5.58
CA GLU A 125 -12.02 -25.15 -6.78
C GLU A 125 -13.52 -25.25 -6.43
N LYS A 126 -13.88 -26.12 -5.45
CA LYS A 126 -15.27 -26.26 -5.00
C LYS A 126 -15.87 -24.93 -4.53
N ILE A 127 -15.10 -24.12 -3.81
CA ILE A 127 -15.55 -22.80 -3.33
C ILE A 127 -15.73 -21.82 -4.50
N GLN A 128 -14.80 -21.81 -5.47
CA GLN A 128 -14.90 -20.93 -6.63
C GLN A 128 -16.18 -21.19 -7.45
N TYR A 129 -16.53 -22.46 -7.67
CA TYR A 129 -17.78 -22.83 -8.35
C TYR A 129 -19.02 -22.58 -7.50
N ARG A 130 -18.98 -22.85 -6.19
CA ARG A 130 -20.06 -22.50 -5.27
C ARG A 130 -20.39 -21.01 -5.30
N ASN A 131 -19.37 -20.17 -5.38
CA ASN A 131 -19.51 -18.71 -5.34
C ASN A 131 -19.64 -18.07 -6.73
N ASN A 132 -19.51 -18.86 -7.81
CA ASN A 132 -19.39 -18.37 -9.18
C ASN A 132 -18.35 -17.23 -9.34
N SER A 133 -17.21 -17.34 -8.66
CA SER A 133 -16.17 -16.30 -8.61
C SER A 133 -14.77 -16.90 -8.56
N PHE A 134 -13.83 -16.30 -9.28
CA PHE A 134 -12.41 -16.63 -9.14
C PHE A 134 -11.85 -16.13 -7.80
N ASP A 135 -12.18 -14.90 -7.42
CA ASP A 135 -11.72 -14.30 -6.17
C ASP A 135 -12.57 -14.85 -5.01
N PHE A 136 -11.92 -15.46 -4.02
CA PHE A 136 -12.58 -15.92 -2.80
C PHE A 136 -11.63 -15.91 -1.60
N THR A 137 -12.19 -15.94 -0.41
CA THR A 137 -11.48 -16.22 0.85
C THR A 137 -12.36 -17.15 1.68
N GLU A 138 -11.79 -18.22 2.21
CA GLU A 138 -12.48 -19.17 3.09
C GLU A 138 -11.66 -19.38 4.37
N TYR A 139 -12.34 -19.63 5.48
CA TYR A 139 -11.79 -19.96 6.79
C TYR A 139 -12.28 -21.36 7.20
N PRO A 140 -11.54 -22.43 6.86
CA PRO A 140 -11.92 -23.79 7.23
C PRO A 140 -11.92 -24.00 8.75
N ASP A 141 -12.71 -24.97 9.21
CA ASP A 141 -12.63 -25.48 10.58
C ASP A 141 -11.22 -26.01 10.88
N SER A 142 -10.75 -25.83 12.12
CA SER A 142 -9.38 -26.17 12.51
C SER A 142 -9.08 -27.67 12.45
N ALA A 143 -10.09 -28.53 12.63
CA ALA A 143 -9.93 -29.98 12.55
C ALA A 143 -9.89 -30.50 11.09
N ARG A 144 -10.31 -29.68 10.12
CA ARG A 144 -10.50 -30.13 8.73
C ARG A 144 -9.19 -30.44 8.00
N PHE A 145 -8.17 -29.61 8.22
CA PHE A 145 -6.90 -29.70 7.51
C PHE A 145 -5.74 -29.51 8.50
N PRO A 146 -5.42 -30.53 9.31
CA PRO A 146 -4.19 -30.54 10.10
C PRO A 146 -2.99 -30.53 9.15
N ILE A 147 -1.94 -29.81 9.54
CA ILE A 147 -0.69 -29.70 8.79
C ILE A 147 0.46 -30.02 9.73
N LYS A 148 1.33 -30.94 9.30
CA LYS A 148 2.54 -31.30 10.04
C LYS A 148 3.74 -30.52 9.53
N LYS A 149 4.67 -30.24 10.43
CA LYS A 149 5.97 -29.68 10.10
C LYS A 149 6.61 -30.50 8.98
N GLY A 150 7.09 -29.81 7.94
CA GLY A 150 7.70 -30.45 6.78
C GLY A 150 6.74 -30.92 5.69
N ASP A 151 5.42 -30.78 5.88
CA ASP A 151 4.43 -31.05 4.81
C ASP A 151 4.59 -30.06 3.66
N ILE A 152 4.44 -30.53 2.42
CA ILE A 152 4.28 -29.64 1.26
C ILE A 152 2.88 -29.05 1.30
N ILE A 153 2.80 -27.72 1.35
CA ILE A 153 1.52 -26.99 1.41
C ILE A 153 1.15 -26.36 0.06
N GLY A 154 2.13 -26.14 -0.80
CA GLY A 154 1.94 -25.57 -2.12
C GLY A 154 3.26 -25.35 -2.83
N TYR A 155 3.22 -24.56 -3.90
CA TYR A 155 4.38 -24.34 -4.76
C TYR A 155 4.56 -22.86 -5.05
N VAL A 156 5.82 -22.39 -5.00
CA VAL A 156 6.21 -21.02 -5.34
C VAL A 156 5.66 -20.63 -6.71
N GLY A 157 5.18 -19.40 -6.84
CA GLY A 157 4.64 -18.91 -8.09
C GLY A 157 4.86 -17.43 -8.31
N ASN A 158 3.95 -16.87 -9.09
CA ASN A 158 3.90 -15.45 -9.43
C ASN A 158 2.43 -15.05 -9.61
N THR A 159 1.53 -15.49 -8.72
CA THR A 159 0.12 -15.09 -8.76
C THR A 159 -0.09 -13.77 -8.00
N GLY A 160 -1.18 -13.06 -8.30
CA GLY A 160 -1.45 -11.77 -7.68
C GLY A 160 -0.45 -10.67 -8.08
N SER A 161 -0.26 -9.70 -7.19
CA SER A 161 0.55 -8.49 -7.39
C SER A 161 2.04 -8.74 -7.16
N SER A 162 2.66 -9.56 -8.01
CA SER A 162 4.09 -9.88 -7.99
C SER A 162 4.77 -9.59 -9.34
N SER A 163 6.00 -9.09 -9.28
CA SER A 163 6.84 -8.73 -10.45
C SER A 163 7.62 -9.92 -11.03
N GLY A 164 7.82 -10.98 -10.24
CA GLY A 164 8.60 -12.15 -10.64
C GLY A 164 8.45 -13.31 -9.65
N PRO A 165 8.82 -14.55 -10.02
CA PRO A 165 8.65 -15.71 -9.14
C PRO A 165 9.40 -15.58 -7.81
N HIS A 166 8.66 -15.69 -6.71
CA HIS A 166 9.17 -15.70 -5.34
C HIS A 166 8.09 -16.22 -4.37
N LEU A 167 8.50 -16.61 -3.16
CA LEU A 167 7.59 -16.84 -2.04
C LEU A 167 7.49 -15.58 -1.21
N HIS A 168 6.29 -15.03 -1.04
CA HIS A 168 6.06 -14.05 0.01
C HIS A 168 5.71 -14.78 1.31
N PHE A 169 6.51 -14.58 2.36
CA PHE A 169 6.39 -15.28 3.63
C PHE A 169 6.23 -14.31 4.79
N GLU A 170 5.23 -14.52 5.63
CA GLU A 170 5.00 -13.72 6.84
C GLU A 170 4.82 -14.58 8.08
N ILE A 171 5.09 -13.97 9.23
CA ILE A 171 4.71 -14.45 10.55
C ILE A 171 3.83 -13.37 11.19
N ARG A 172 2.68 -13.74 11.73
CA ARG A 172 1.71 -12.83 12.35
C ARG A 172 1.26 -13.32 13.71
N THR A 173 0.83 -12.41 14.57
CA THR A 173 0.02 -12.77 15.75
C THR A 173 -1.36 -13.26 15.31
N VAL A 174 -1.91 -14.28 15.97
CA VAL A 174 -3.25 -14.80 15.64
C VAL A 174 -4.36 -13.81 16.03
N GLU A 175 -4.24 -13.20 17.21
CA GLU A 175 -5.28 -12.36 17.83
C GLU A 175 -5.56 -11.08 17.03
N LYS A 176 -4.50 -10.37 16.61
CA LYS A 176 -4.60 -9.05 15.95
C LYS A 176 -4.16 -9.07 14.48
N ASP A 177 -3.75 -10.22 13.96
CA ASP A 177 -3.20 -10.38 12.61
C ASP A 177 -2.03 -9.41 12.33
N VAL A 178 -1.20 -9.10 13.34
CA VAL A 178 -0.09 -8.15 13.24
C VAL A 178 1.15 -8.85 12.69
N PRO A 179 1.69 -8.41 11.54
CA PRO A 179 2.96 -8.89 11.02
C PRO A 179 4.14 -8.62 11.97
N ILE A 180 4.93 -9.65 12.18
CA ILE A 180 6.18 -9.65 12.94
C ILE A 180 7.31 -9.85 11.94
N ASN A 181 8.43 -9.16 12.14
CA ASN A 181 9.61 -9.29 11.31
C ASN A 181 10.13 -10.74 11.32
N PRO A 182 10.03 -11.49 10.20
CA PRO A 182 10.42 -12.90 10.21
C PRO A 182 11.93 -13.09 10.40
N LEU A 183 12.76 -12.08 10.16
CA LEU A 183 14.21 -12.15 10.40
C LEU A 183 14.58 -12.20 11.89
N LEU A 184 13.62 -11.96 12.79
CA LEU A 184 13.82 -12.21 14.22
C LEU A 184 13.86 -13.72 14.54
N PHE A 185 13.30 -14.58 13.70
CA PHE A 185 13.14 -16.04 13.96
C PHE A 185 14.38 -16.89 13.64
N ARG A 186 15.59 -16.34 13.88
CA ARG A 186 16.90 -17.04 13.82
C ARG A 186 17.13 -17.90 12.56
N PHE A 187 16.52 -17.52 11.44
CA PHE A 187 16.78 -18.18 10.16
C PHE A 187 18.24 -18.00 9.77
N LYS A 188 18.84 -19.04 9.17
CA LYS A 188 20.24 -19.03 8.74
C LYS A 188 20.42 -18.22 7.45
N VAL A 189 20.30 -16.90 7.57
CA VAL A 189 20.58 -15.94 6.51
C VAL A 189 22.03 -15.50 6.62
N LYS A 190 22.75 -15.52 5.49
CA LYS A 190 24.11 -14.99 5.41
C LYS A 190 24.04 -13.50 5.13
N ASP A 191 24.33 -12.68 6.15
CA ASP A 191 24.43 -11.23 5.99
C ASP A 191 25.54 -10.61 6.83
N SER A 192 26.53 -10.06 6.16
CA SER A 192 27.65 -9.30 6.75
C SER A 192 27.78 -7.91 6.11
N VAL A 193 26.77 -7.44 5.39
CA VAL A 193 26.86 -6.23 4.56
C VAL A 193 26.23 -5.06 5.30
N LYS A 194 27.03 -4.04 5.62
CA LYS A 194 26.52 -2.83 6.28
C LYS A 194 25.57 -2.04 5.35
N PRO A 195 24.55 -1.35 5.91
CA PRO A 195 23.75 -0.38 5.17
C PRO A 195 24.60 0.71 4.52
N ARG A 196 24.01 1.43 3.56
CA ARG A 196 24.71 2.50 2.81
C ARG A 196 23.87 3.76 2.72
N PHE A 197 24.38 4.85 3.30
CA PHE A 197 23.83 6.19 3.09
C PHE A 197 24.14 6.71 1.67
N LYS A 198 23.20 7.46 1.11
CA LYS A 198 23.28 8.06 -0.23
C LYS A 198 23.23 9.58 -0.19
N SER A 199 22.34 10.14 0.62
CA SER A 199 22.18 11.58 0.77
C SER A 199 21.47 11.92 2.08
N LEU A 200 21.69 13.15 2.55
CA LEU A 200 20.99 13.76 3.67
C LEU A 200 20.01 14.81 3.14
N LEU A 201 18.85 14.93 3.76
CA LEU A 201 17.82 15.92 3.47
C LEU A 201 17.53 16.73 4.73
N ILE A 202 17.73 18.05 4.63
CA ILE A 202 17.47 18.99 5.72
C ILE A 202 16.18 19.76 5.43
N TYR A 203 15.32 19.87 6.45
CA TYR A 203 14.06 20.61 6.42
C TYR A 203 14.21 21.89 7.23
N LYS A 204 14.25 23.04 6.55
CA LYS A 204 14.23 24.35 7.20
C LYS A 204 12.81 24.90 7.13
N LYS A 205 12.14 24.96 8.28
CA LYS A 205 10.78 25.50 8.35
C LYS A 205 10.84 27.00 8.56
N ASN A 206 10.31 27.77 7.62
CA ASN A 206 10.12 29.19 7.79
C ASN A 206 8.98 29.42 8.83
N PRO A 207 9.27 30.02 9.99
CA PRO A 207 8.27 30.19 11.04
C PRO A 207 7.21 31.24 10.70
N LEU A 208 7.49 32.19 9.79
CA LEU A 208 6.52 33.21 9.35
C LEU A 208 5.51 32.66 8.35
N THR A 209 6.00 31.96 7.33
CA THR A 209 5.16 31.50 6.21
C THR A 209 4.62 30.08 6.43
N GLY A 210 5.25 29.33 7.34
CA GLY A 210 5.02 27.90 7.53
C GLY A 210 5.58 27.05 6.39
N GLU A 211 6.25 27.65 5.41
CA GLU A 211 6.82 26.94 4.27
C GLU A 211 8.08 26.20 4.70
N THR A 212 8.31 25.02 4.12
CA THR A 212 9.48 24.20 4.44
C THR A 212 10.40 24.16 3.23
N GLU A 213 11.57 24.77 3.38
CA GLU A 213 12.65 24.62 2.43
C GLU A 213 13.32 23.25 2.67
N LYS A 214 13.65 22.56 1.57
CA LYS A 214 14.28 21.25 1.59
C LYS A 214 15.61 21.33 0.83
N LYS A 215 16.71 21.04 1.50
CA LYS A 215 18.04 20.99 0.87
C LYS A 215 18.65 19.60 0.98
N ILE A 216 19.11 19.05 -0.14
CA ILE A 216 19.79 17.75 -0.23
C ILE A 216 21.30 17.99 -0.14
N TYR A 217 21.96 17.25 0.73
CA TYR A 217 23.41 17.24 0.89
C TYR A 217 23.99 15.90 0.42
N PRO A 218 25.02 15.90 -0.44
CA PRO A 218 25.69 14.67 -0.85
C PRO A 218 26.47 14.09 0.33
N VAL A 219 26.37 12.78 0.51
CA VAL A 219 27.05 12.06 1.58
C VAL A 219 28.39 11.51 1.07
N LEU A 220 29.47 11.84 1.77
CA LEU A 220 30.82 11.35 1.50
C LEU A 220 31.10 10.06 2.28
N LYS A 221 31.87 9.15 1.68
CA LYS A 221 32.23 7.86 2.27
C LYS A 221 33.65 7.91 2.80
N GLY A 222 33.82 7.67 4.10
CA GLY A 222 35.11 7.36 4.73
C GLY A 222 35.32 5.84 4.88
N LYS A 223 36.36 5.44 5.62
CA LYS A 223 36.71 4.03 5.84
C LYS A 223 35.56 3.22 6.46
N ASP A 224 35.04 3.69 7.59
CA ASP A 224 33.99 3.01 8.38
C ASP A 224 32.82 3.94 8.77
N ARG A 225 32.68 5.05 8.05
CA ARG A 225 31.63 6.04 8.31
C ARG A 225 31.25 6.77 7.03
N TYR A 226 30.11 7.42 7.08
CA TYR A 226 29.67 8.42 6.15
C TYR A 226 29.72 9.80 6.82
N TYR A 227 29.94 10.87 6.05
CA TYR A 227 29.95 12.21 6.59
C TYR A 227 29.51 13.27 5.58
N ILE A 228 29.12 14.44 6.10
CA ILE A 228 29.02 15.69 5.32
C ILE A 228 30.24 16.54 5.68
N SER A 229 30.94 17.07 4.68
CA SER A 229 32.18 17.85 4.90
C SER A 229 31.93 19.28 5.35
N GLU A 230 30.81 19.88 4.92
CA GLU A 230 30.43 21.24 5.31
C GLU A 230 29.65 21.23 6.64
N THR A 231 29.84 22.30 7.42
CA THR A 231 28.97 22.61 8.55
C THR A 231 27.65 23.18 8.03
N ILE A 232 26.54 22.64 8.51
CA ILE A 232 25.21 23.03 8.03
C ILE A 232 24.62 24.09 8.96
N ASP A 233 24.29 25.27 8.44
CA ASP A 233 23.57 26.28 9.22
C ASP A 233 22.14 25.82 9.52
N PHE A 234 21.77 25.83 10.80
CA PHE A 234 20.48 25.41 11.34
C PHE A 234 19.75 26.61 11.94
N ASP A 235 18.70 27.09 11.25
CA ASP A 235 17.84 28.17 11.74
C ASP A 235 16.70 27.61 12.59
N GLY A 236 16.69 27.95 13.88
CA GLY A 236 15.61 27.60 14.81
C GLY A 236 15.33 26.09 14.92
N GLN A 237 14.12 25.69 14.50
CA GLN A 237 13.66 24.29 14.50
C GLN A 237 13.88 23.66 13.12
N THR A 238 14.81 22.71 13.05
CA THR A 238 15.15 21.99 11.82
C THR A 238 14.94 20.50 12.02
N ALA A 239 14.55 19.81 10.96
CA ALA A 239 14.38 18.37 10.97
C ALA A 239 15.22 17.73 9.86
N VAL A 240 15.52 16.44 9.99
CA VAL A 240 16.40 15.73 9.05
C VAL A 240 15.77 14.43 8.57
N ALA A 241 16.06 14.07 7.33
CA ALA A 241 15.80 12.76 6.76
C ALA A 241 17.02 12.32 5.94
N PHE A 242 17.11 11.04 5.59
CA PHE A 242 18.22 10.52 4.80
C PHE A 242 17.75 9.46 3.81
N GLU A 243 18.44 9.36 2.67
CA GLU A 243 18.31 8.23 1.76
C GLU A 243 19.38 7.20 2.14
N ALA A 244 18.97 5.99 2.52
CA ALA A 244 19.86 4.87 2.74
C ALA A 244 19.17 3.55 2.42
N TYR A 245 19.98 2.55 2.08
CA TYR A 245 19.50 1.21 1.75
C TYR A 245 20.40 0.18 2.40
N ASP A 246 19.79 -0.91 2.81
CA ASP A 246 20.50 -2.08 3.23
C ASP A 246 20.73 -3.06 2.06
N TYR A 247 21.66 -3.99 2.24
CA TYR A 247 22.03 -5.00 1.25
C TYR A 247 22.37 -6.28 1.98
N MET A 248 22.21 -7.42 1.33
CA MET A 248 22.64 -8.70 1.88
C MET A 248 23.63 -9.39 0.93
N ASN A 249 24.36 -10.40 1.42
CA ASN A 249 25.24 -11.19 0.57
C ASN A 249 24.47 -11.89 -0.58
N ASP A 250 25.17 -12.15 -1.68
CA ASP A 250 24.70 -13.00 -2.79
C ASP A 250 23.43 -12.52 -3.54
N VAL A 251 22.95 -11.31 -3.27
CA VAL A 251 21.87 -10.65 -4.04
C VAL A 251 22.19 -9.19 -4.34
N ARG A 252 21.61 -8.65 -5.42
CA ARG A 252 21.73 -7.23 -5.80
C ARG A 252 20.57 -6.36 -5.33
N ASN A 253 19.52 -6.96 -4.77
CA ASN A 253 18.34 -6.25 -4.31
C ASN A 253 18.67 -5.41 -3.07
N THR A 254 18.20 -4.17 -3.04
CA THR A 254 18.17 -3.36 -1.83
C THR A 254 17.20 -3.95 -0.82
N GLN A 255 17.55 -3.87 0.45
CA GLN A 255 16.70 -4.20 1.60
C GLN A 255 16.33 -2.92 2.36
N GLY A 256 15.24 -2.99 3.12
CA GLY A 256 14.87 -1.97 4.11
C GLY A 256 15.80 -2.02 5.32
N ILE A 257 16.03 -0.87 5.95
CA ILE A 257 16.85 -0.75 7.16
C ILE A 257 15.99 -1.09 8.37
N TYR A 258 16.50 -1.96 9.25
CA TYR A 258 15.76 -2.45 10.42
C TYR A 258 15.62 -1.41 11.52
N SER A 259 16.69 -0.69 11.84
CA SER A 259 16.70 0.32 12.92
C SER A 259 17.56 1.52 12.58
N ILE A 260 17.09 2.69 13.05
CA ILE A 260 17.78 3.97 12.97
C ILE A 260 17.83 4.58 14.37
N ARG A 261 18.98 5.13 14.74
CA ARG A 261 19.14 6.00 15.91
C ARG A 261 19.83 7.29 15.51
N MET A 262 19.31 8.43 15.95
CA MET A 262 19.89 9.75 15.74
C MET A 262 20.24 10.39 17.08
N PHE A 263 21.48 10.84 17.17
CA PHE A 263 22.02 11.57 18.31
C PHE A 263 22.43 12.97 17.89
N VAL A 264 22.20 13.94 18.77
CA VAL A 264 22.82 15.26 18.70
C VAL A 264 23.76 15.36 19.89
N ASP A 265 25.04 15.55 19.60
CA ASP A 265 26.19 15.38 20.48
C ASP A 265 26.23 13.98 21.10
N GLN A 266 25.53 13.78 22.21
CA GLN A 266 25.39 12.49 22.91
C GLN A 266 23.94 12.14 23.29
N GLU A 267 22.99 13.05 23.11
CA GLU A 267 21.58 12.84 23.47
C GLU A 267 20.83 12.14 22.33
N LEU A 268 20.01 11.15 22.66
CA LEU A 268 19.14 10.46 21.70
C LEU A 268 17.95 11.34 21.34
N TYR A 269 17.88 11.78 20.09
CA TYR A 269 16.76 12.58 19.59
C TYR A 269 15.67 11.73 18.96
N TYR A 270 16.06 10.66 18.27
CA TYR A 270 15.14 9.82 17.52
C TYR A 270 15.66 8.39 17.40
N GLU A 271 14.77 7.42 17.56
CA GLU A 271 14.99 6.01 17.31
C GLU A 271 13.73 5.39 16.70
N HIS A 272 13.92 4.44 15.79
CA HIS A 272 12.90 3.45 15.48
C HIS A 272 13.47 2.03 15.36
N ARG A 273 12.59 1.05 15.59
CA ARG A 273 12.84 -0.37 15.34
C ARG A 273 11.63 -1.02 14.68
N LEU A 274 11.87 -1.78 13.62
CA LEU A 274 10.81 -2.39 12.81
C LEU A 274 10.66 -3.89 13.16
N ASP A 275 10.30 -4.14 14.42
CA ASP A 275 10.05 -5.50 14.94
C ASP A 275 8.70 -6.04 14.50
N SER A 276 7.69 -5.17 14.43
CA SER A 276 6.34 -5.48 13.97
C SER A 276 5.67 -4.22 13.45
N VAL A 277 4.78 -4.34 12.47
CA VAL A 277 4.01 -3.22 11.91
C VAL A 277 2.61 -3.70 11.54
N ALA A 278 1.58 -3.19 12.21
CA ALA A 278 0.20 -3.58 11.96
C ALA A 278 -0.30 -3.09 10.58
N PHE A 279 -1.25 -3.81 9.98
CA PHE A 279 -1.83 -3.42 8.68
C PHE A 279 -2.57 -2.08 8.73
N GLU A 280 -3.15 -1.71 9.86
CA GLU A 280 -3.79 -0.41 10.07
C GLU A 280 -2.78 0.75 10.13
N ASP A 281 -1.60 0.50 10.70
CA ASP A 281 -0.54 1.49 10.84
C ASP A 281 0.30 1.66 9.57
N THR A 282 0.21 0.71 8.65
CA THR A 282 1.09 0.63 7.48
C THR A 282 1.13 1.92 6.64
N ARG A 283 0.02 2.67 6.63
CA ARG A 283 -0.14 3.89 5.85
C ARG A 283 0.61 5.08 6.44
N TYR A 284 1.03 5.01 7.70
CA TYR A 284 1.94 5.98 8.32
C TYR A 284 3.27 6.07 7.58
N ILE A 285 3.61 5.08 6.73
CA ILE A 285 4.78 5.16 5.86
C ILE A 285 4.81 6.43 5.00
N ASN A 286 3.64 6.93 4.59
CA ASN A 286 3.52 8.15 3.80
C ASN A 286 3.98 9.40 4.56
N SER A 287 4.05 9.35 5.88
CA SER A 287 4.64 10.38 6.72
C SER A 287 6.04 9.98 7.21
N PHE A 288 6.32 8.68 7.39
CA PHE A 288 7.64 8.13 7.74
C PHE A 288 8.74 8.52 6.74
N VAL A 289 8.41 8.59 5.45
CA VAL A 289 9.32 9.07 4.41
C VAL A 289 8.94 10.46 3.89
N ASP A 290 9.87 11.14 3.23
CA ASP A 290 9.52 12.29 2.39
C ASP A 290 8.64 11.83 1.22
N TYR A 291 7.33 12.00 1.37
CA TYR A 291 6.32 11.55 0.41
C TYR A 291 6.51 12.15 -0.98
N GLU A 292 6.89 13.43 -1.05
CA GLU A 292 7.11 14.12 -2.32
C GLU A 292 8.30 13.52 -3.07
N GLN A 293 9.45 13.38 -2.41
CA GLN A 293 10.64 12.76 -3.00
C GLN A 293 10.36 11.31 -3.43
N TYR A 294 9.62 10.57 -2.60
CA TYR A 294 9.26 9.19 -2.91
C TYR A 294 8.35 9.09 -4.14
N LEU A 295 7.33 9.93 -4.26
CA LEU A 295 6.43 9.92 -5.42
C LEU A 295 7.08 10.45 -6.71
N ARG A 296 7.89 11.50 -6.62
CA ARG A 296 8.48 12.17 -7.79
C ARG A 296 9.73 11.47 -8.29
N ARG A 297 10.57 10.98 -7.39
CA ARG A 297 11.93 10.49 -7.68
C ARG A 297 12.17 9.04 -7.31
N ARG A 298 11.21 8.37 -6.65
CA ARG A 298 11.37 7.01 -6.10
C ARG A 298 12.54 6.90 -5.12
N LYS A 299 12.81 7.98 -4.38
CA LYS A 299 13.81 8.04 -3.32
C LYS A 299 13.13 8.09 -1.96
N ALA A 300 13.36 7.06 -1.15
CA ALA A 300 12.82 6.99 0.20
C ALA A 300 13.75 7.73 1.17
N TYR A 301 13.47 9.00 1.43
CA TYR A 301 14.12 9.73 2.51
C TYR A 301 13.41 9.41 3.82
N ILE A 302 14.01 8.58 4.66
CA ILE A 302 13.48 8.19 5.97
C ILE A 302 13.68 9.36 6.94
N LYS A 303 12.60 9.84 7.57
CA LYS A 303 12.64 10.97 8.49
C LYS A 303 13.14 10.53 9.87
N CYS A 304 14.02 11.33 10.46
CA CYS A 304 14.43 11.20 11.86
C CYS A 304 13.59 12.08 12.79
N PHE A 305 12.33 12.32 12.44
CA PHE A 305 11.37 13.08 13.22
C PHE A 305 9.96 12.58 12.91
N ILE A 306 9.03 12.82 13.84
CA ILE A 306 7.65 12.36 13.75
C ILE A 306 6.75 13.55 13.45
N GLU A 307 5.98 13.50 12.36
CA GLU A 307 4.93 14.49 12.13
C GLU A 307 3.77 14.27 13.11
N PRO A 308 3.09 15.32 13.61
CA PRO A 308 2.11 15.21 14.71
C PRO A 308 0.98 14.19 14.50
N GLY A 309 0.55 13.99 13.26
CA GLY A 309 -0.48 13.01 12.92
C GLY A 309 0.03 11.58 12.74
N ASN A 310 1.34 11.33 12.77
CA ASN A 310 1.94 10.01 12.64
C ASN A 310 2.02 9.32 13.99
N LYS A 311 1.31 8.19 14.12
CA LYS A 311 1.17 7.45 15.39
C LYS A 311 1.76 6.04 15.33
N LEU A 312 2.66 5.80 14.38
CA LEU A 312 3.28 4.48 14.21
C LEU A 312 4.01 4.09 15.52
N PRO A 313 3.69 2.94 16.15
CA PRO A 313 4.19 2.60 17.48
C PRO A 313 5.59 1.94 17.43
N VAL A 314 6.50 2.53 16.65
CA VAL A 314 7.87 2.01 16.44
C VAL A 314 8.94 2.96 16.96
N TYR A 315 8.55 4.16 17.39
CA TYR A 315 9.47 5.24 17.71
C TYR A 315 9.79 5.35 19.20
N ARG A 316 11.00 5.82 19.49
CA ARG A 316 11.40 6.42 20.77
C ARG A 316 12.10 7.74 20.46
N THR A 317 11.68 8.84 21.09
CA THR A 317 12.20 10.18 20.75
C THR A 317 12.47 11.03 21.99
N ASN A 318 13.14 12.16 21.78
CA ASN A 318 13.15 13.27 22.72
C ASN A 318 11.75 13.94 22.80
N ARG A 319 11.66 15.00 23.62
CA ARG A 319 10.43 15.79 23.81
C ARG A 319 9.94 16.50 22.55
N GLU A 320 10.86 16.82 21.63
CA GLU A 320 10.57 17.51 20.37
C GLU A 320 10.32 16.54 19.18
N SER A 321 10.07 15.25 19.47
CA SER A 321 9.74 14.24 18.44
C SER A 321 10.81 14.10 17.34
N GLY A 322 12.09 14.25 17.70
CA GLY A 322 13.24 14.17 16.79
C GLY A 322 13.59 15.48 16.07
N ILE A 323 12.83 16.56 16.29
CA ILE A 323 13.19 17.89 15.79
C ILE A 323 14.42 18.40 16.54
N ILE A 324 15.37 18.96 15.79
CA ILE A 324 16.60 19.55 16.32
C ILE A 324 16.36 21.05 16.52
N THR A 325 16.58 21.51 17.74
CA THR A 325 16.53 22.93 18.10
C THR A 325 17.92 23.36 18.55
N ALA A 326 18.58 24.21 17.77
CA ALA A 326 19.92 24.73 18.08
C ALA A 326 19.93 26.24 17.79
N ALA A 327 19.73 27.05 18.84
CA ALA A 327 19.67 28.52 18.74
C ALA A 327 20.82 29.22 19.50
N ASP A 328 21.81 28.45 19.96
CA ASP A 328 22.87 28.87 20.88
C ASP A 328 24.15 29.35 20.18
N LYS A 329 24.17 29.41 18.84
CA LYS A 329 25.33 29.76 18.01
C LYS A 329 26.48 28.74 18.06
N GLN A 330 26.30 27.60 18.72
CA GLN A 330 27.33 26.58 18.86
C GLN A 330 27.30 25.58 17.72
N ILE A 331 28.40 24.83 17.58
CA ILE A 331 28.50 23.72 16.65
C ILE A 331 28.13 22.45 17.40
N HIS A 332 27.12 21.73 16.91
CA HIS A 332 26.73 20.42 17.42
C HIS A 332 27.07 19.34 16.41
N THR A 333 27.38 18.14 16.91
CA THR A 333 27.64 16.96 16.09
C THR A 333 26.40 16.10 16.02
N VAL A 334 25.86 15.88 14.83
CA VAL A 334 24.76 14.94 14.62
C VAL A 334 25.30 13.61 14.13
N LYS A 335 24.84 12.50 14.74
CA LYS A 335 25.18 11.13 14.33
C LYS A 335 23.90 10.34 14.06
N ILE A 336 23.78 9.78 12.85
CA ILE A 336 22.71 8.85 12.48
C ILE A 336 23.33 7.47 12.30
N ILE A 337 22.87 6.50 13.08
CA ILE A 337 23.31 5.11 13.03
C ILE A 337 22.23 4.28 12.36
N ALA A 338 22.56 3.64 11.25
CA ALA A 338 21.70 2.68 10.57
C ALA A 338 22.18 1.25 10.86
N THR A 339 21.24 0.36 11.22
CA THR A 339 21.51 -1.04 11.57
C THR A 339 20.53 -1.95 10.85
N ASP A 340 21.05 -3.02 10.25
CA ASP A 340 20.25 -4.08 9.62
C ASP A 340 19.71 -5.11 10.64
N ASN A 341 19.09 -6.18 10.15
CA ASN A 341 18.57 -7.26 10.99
C ASN A 341 19.64 -8.19 11.59
N PHE A 342 20.90 -8.06 11.18
CA PHE A 342 22.02 -8.93 11.56
C PHE A 342 23.11 -8.19 12.34
N ASN A 343 22.76 -6.99 12.85
CA ASN A 343 23.63 -6.10 13.62
C ASN A 343 24.82 -5.51 12.85
N ASN A 344 24.77 -5.49 11.52
CA ASN A 344 25.69 -4.70 10.72
C ASN A 344 25.28 -3.22 10.80
N SER A 345 26.11 -2.40 11.45
CA SER A 345 25.84 -0.98 11.65
C SER A 345 26.81 -0.08 10.87
N ILE A 346 26.32 1.10 10.48
CA ILE A 346 27.11 2.18 9.91
C ILE A 346 26.62 3.54 10.41
N THR A 347 27.53 4.51 10.52
CA THR A 347 27.22 5.87 11.00
C THR A 347 27.38 6.91 9.90
N LEU A 348 26.42 7.83 9.80
CA LEU A 348 26.53 9.11 9.13
C LEU A 348 26.75 10.21 10.17
N SER A 349 27.78 11.04 10.01
CA SER A 349 28.08 12.16 10.91
C SER A 349 28.17 13.50 10.18
N PHE A 350 27.64 14.55 10.77
CA PHE A 350 27.74 15.91 10.23
C PHE A 350 27.67 16.93 11.35
N GLN A 351 28.18 18.14 11.08
CA GLN A 351 28.13 19.25 12.01
C GLN A 351 27.01 20.21 11.62
N ILE A 352 26.33 20.71 12.63
CA ILE A 352 25.32 21.76 12.49
C ILE A 352 25.76 22.96 13.31
N LYS A 353 25.47 24.17 12.83
CA LYS A 353 25.69 25.39 13.61
C LYS A 353 24.35 26.06 13.86
N GLY A 354 24.01 26.23 15.14
CA GLY A 354 22.79 26.94 15.50
C GLY A 354 22.85 28.39 15.04
N THR A 355 21.78 28.91 14.46
CA THR A 355 21.60 30.34 14.24
C THR A 355 20.31 30.76 14.94
N PRO A 356 20.34 31.81 15.81
CA PRO A 356 19.13 32.31 16.44
C PRO A 356 18.12 32.70 15.36
N SER A 357 16.90 32.20 15.50
CA SER A 357 15.80 32.62 14.64
C SER A 357 15.50 34.10 14.92
N GLU A 358 15.80 34.98 13.96
CA GLU A 358 15.50 36.43 14.03
C GLU A 358 13.98 36.72 13.93
N TRP A 359 13.17 35.69 13.72
CA TRP A 359 11.74 35.81 13.49
C TRP A 359 10.95 36.10 14.77
N LYS A 360 10.35 37.30 14.87
CA LYS A 360 9.27 37.57 15.83
C LYS A 360 8.05 36.69 15.50
N LEU A 361 7.50 36.00 16.50
CA LEU A 361 6.33 35.12 16.38
C LEU A 361 5.12 35.83 15.75
N PHE A 362 4.93 35.69 14.43
CA PHE A 362 3.66 36.01 13.78
C PHE A 362 2.79 34.76 13.74
N ARG A 363 1.64 34.79 14.41
CA ARG A 363 0.62 33.75 14.22
C ARG A 363 0.03 33.89 12.82
N LEU A 364 0.25 32.88 11.97
CA LEU A 364 -0.50 32.74 10.73
C LEU A 364 -2.01 32.74 11.04
N ARG A 365 -2.79 33.52 10.29
CA ARG A 365 -4.25 33.53 10.43
C ARG A 365 -4.79 32.12 10.10
N THR A 366 -5.50 31.52 11.05
CA THR A 366 -6.07 30.15 10.98
C THR A 366 -6.88 29.87 9.72
N ASN A 367 -7.50 30.89 9.12
CA ASN A 367 -8.30 30.75 7.90
C ASN A 367 -7.49 30.28 6.66
N ARG A 368 -6.15 30.39 6.68
CA ARG A 368 -5.27 30.02 5.55
C ARG A 368 -4.70 28.60 5.60
N ILE A 369 -4.98 27.83 6.65
CA ILE A 369 -4.43 26.46 6.84
C ILE A 369 -5.53 25.42 7.06
N PHE A 370 -5.31 24.19 6.60
CA PHE A 370 -6.06 23.03 7.06
C PHE A 370 -5.32 22.40 8.24
N PRO A 371 -5.84 22.52 9.49
CA PRO A 371 -5.23 21.86 10.64
C PRO A 371 -5.35 20.34 10.53
N HIS A 372 -4.31 19.62 10.90
CA HIS A 372 -4.30 18.16 10.80
C HIS A 372 -5.23 17.46 11.80
N ASN A 373 -5.44 18.09 12.95
CA ASN A 373 -6.20 17.56 14.08
C ASN A 373 -7.67 17.96 14.10
N LYS A 374 -8.19 18.54 13.00
CA LYS A 374 -9.59 18.97 12.89
C LYS A 374 -10.21 18.48 11.60
N ASP A 375 -11.54 18.47 11.59
CA ASP A 375 -12.31 18.36 10.37
C ASP A 375 -12.12 19.63 9.55
N ASN A 376 -11.91 19.48 8.25
CA ASN A 376 -11.70 20.60 7.35
C ASN A 376 -12.70 20.60 6.21
N PHE A 377 -13.26 21.78 5.95
CA PHE A 377 -14.20 22.02 4.86
C PHE A 377 -13.63 23.08 3.93
N PHE A 378 -13.75 22.84 2.64
CA PHE A 378 -13.47 23.82 1.60
C PHE A 378 -14.65 23.88 0.64
N VAL A 379 -15.24 25.05 0.44
CA VAL A 379 -16.43 25.25 -0.41
C VAL A 379 -16.22 26.47 -1.31
N LYS A 380 -16.39 26.30 -2.62
CA LYS A 380 -16.33 27.35 -3.64
C LYS A 380 -17.29 27.03 -4.78
N ASP A 381 -18.44 27.72 -4.81
CA ASP A 381 -19.48 27.64 -5.86
C ASP A 381 -19.83 26.19 -6.26
N SER A 382 -19.18 25.67 -7.31
CA SER A 382 -19.44 24.35 -7.89
C SER A 382 -18.49 23.24 -7.39
N PHE A 383 -17.60 23.54 -6.43
CA PHE A 383 -16.61 22.62 -5.87
C PHE A 383 -16.63 22.63 -4.34
N ALA A 384 -16.59 21.44 -3.73
CA ALA A 384 -16.33 21.29 -2.31
C ALA A 384 -15.37 20.12 -2.03
N CYS A 385 -14.67 20.21 -0.90
CA CYS A 385 -13.83 19.14 -0.39
C CYS A 385 -13.99 19.04 1.13
N TYR A 386 -14.19 17.82 1.60
CA TYR A 386 -14.21 17.47 3.02
C TYR A 386 -13.02 16.57 3.36
N ILE A 387 -12.28 16.97 4.38
CA ILE A 387 -11.10 16.27 4.89
C ILE A 387 -11.38 15.97 6.38
N ASP A 388 -11.68 14.71 6.67
CA ASP A 388 -11.93 14.21 8.02
C ASP A 388 -10.68 14.37 8.92
N ARG A 389 -10.90 14.58 10.22
CA ARG A 389 -9.81 14.63 11.21
C ARG A 389 -8.93 13.36 11.15
N GLY A 390 -7.63 13.57 11.32
CA GLY A 390 -6.64 12.50 11.20
C GLY A 390 -6.35 12.05 9.76
N THR A 391 -6.86 12.76 8.74
CA THR A 391 -6.48 12.52 7.34
C THR A 391 -5.11 13.12 7.01
N LEU A 392 -4.78 14.28 7.57
CA LEU A 392 -3.50 14.95 7.36
C LEU A 392 -2.52 14.59 8.48
N TYR A 393 -1.23 14.54 8.17
CA TYR A 393 -0.18 14.28 9.16
C TYR A 393 0.38 15.55 9.81
N THR A 394 0.26 16.69 9.11
CA THR A 394 0.68 18.01 9.57
C THR A 394 -0.26 19.06 9.00
N ASP A 395 -0.28 20.24 9.59
CA ASP A 395 -1.00 21.38 9.06
C ASP A 395 -0.49 21.74 7.66
N ILE A 396 -1.40 22.04 6.74
CA ILE A 396 -1.04 22.43 5.37
C ILE A 396 -1.69 23.75 4.97
N LYS A 397 -1.00 24.54 4.15
CA LYS A 397 -1.53 25.77 3.56
C LYS A 397 -2.66 25.44 2.59
N LYS A 398 -3.79 26.15 2.68
CA LYS A 398 -4.90 26.05 1.73
C LYS A 398 -4.50 26.73 0.42
N VAL A 399 -4.36 25.95 -0.65
CA VAL A 399 -4.09 26.48 -2.00
C VAL A 399 -5.19 25.98 -2.93
N TYR A 400 -5.91 26.91 -3.55
CA TYR A 400 -6.98 26.59 -4.49
C TYR A 400 -6.83 27.40 -5.78
N THR A 401 -7.00 26.75 -6.92
CA THR A 401 -7.14 27.42 -8.21
C THR A 401 -8.26 26.78 -9.03
N GLN A 402 -8.90 27.57 -9.87
CA GLN A 402 -9.92 27.11 -10.81
C GLN A 402 -9.47 27.50 -12.22
N ARG A 403 -9.57 26.56 -13.16
CA ARG A 403 -9.30 26.80 -14.58
C ARG A 403 -10.49 26.38 -15.43
N PRO A 404 -10.71 27.01 -16.59
CA PRO A 404 -11.74 26.59 -17.52
C PRO A 404 -11.64 25.11 -17.89
N ARG A 405 -12.80 24.54 -18.27
CA ARG A 405 -12.88 23.19 -18.81
C ARG A 405 -12.12 23.08 -20.14
N THR A 406 -11.66 21.88 -20.46
CA THR A 406 -11.09 21.54 -21.77
C THR A 406 -12.05 20.63 -22.54
N SER A 407 -11.74 20.31 -23.80
CA SER A 407 -12.48 19.28 -24.55
C SER A 407 -12.54 17.97 -23.75
N ASN A 408 -13.69 17.30 -23.77
CA ASN A 408 -14.00 16.07 -23.02
C ASN A 408 -14.25 16.21 -21.50
N LEU A 409 -14.33 17.43 -20.97
CA LEU A 409 -14.71 17.67 -19.57
C LEU A 409 -16.06 18.40 -19.46
N TYR A 410 -16.81 18.05 -18.43
CA TYR A 410 -18.15 18.58 -18.11
C TYR A 410 -18.15 19.50 -16.88
N SER A 411 -16.98 19.83 -16.34
CA SER A 411 -16.81 20.85 -15.31
C SER A 411 -15.53 21.64 -15.54
N ALA A 412 -15.38 22.77 -14.84
CA ALA A 412 -14.09 23.40 -14.69
C ALA A 412 -13.08 22.44 -14.03
N ARG A 413 -11.80 22.78 -14.11
CA ARG A 413 -10.72 22.05 -13.45
C ARG A 413 -10.44 22.72 -12.12
N TYR A 414 -10.70 22.01 -11.03
CA TYR A 414 -10.56 22.50 -9.66
C TYR A 414 -9.30 21.91 -9.05
N SER A 415 -8.33 22.75 -8.71
CA SER A 415 -7.10 22.32 -8.04
C SER A 415 -7.20 22.68 -6.56
N LEU A 416 -7.12 21.69 -5.68
CA LEU A 416 -7.00 21.89 -4.24
C LEU A 416 -5.73 21.23 -3.74
N CYS A 417 -4.80 22.04 -3.24
CA CYS A 417 -3.48 21.67 -2.73
C CYS A 417 -2.66 20.78 -3.69
N SER A 418 -1.43 20.45 -3.27
CA SER A 418 -0.54 19.59 -4.05
C SER A 418 -0.95 18.10 -3.92
N PRO A 419 -0.85 17.30 -5.00
CA PRO A 419 -1.00 15.84 -4.91
C PRO A 419 0.12 15.16 -4.10
N TYR A 420 1.17 15.91 -3.76
CA TYR A 420 2.29 15.47 -2.91
C TYR A 420 2.05 15.74 -1.42
N VAL A 421 0.83 16.10 -1.03
CA VAL A 421 0.40 16.05 0.38
C VAL A 421 -0.01 14.61 0.69
N PRO A 422 0.66 13.93 1.65
CA PRO A 422 0.27 12.58 2.06
C PRO A 422 -1.06 12.61 2.82
N LEU A 423 -1.96 11.67 2.49
CA LEU A 423 -3.25 11.51 3.16
C LEU A 423 -3.33 10.12 3.82
N HIS A 424 -3.63 10.10 5.12
CA HIS A 424 -3.87 8.89 5.88
C HIS A 424 -5.23 8.26 5.53
N LYS A 425 -6.27 9.06 5.32
CA LYS A 425 -7.60 8.60 4.86
C LYS A 425 -7.93 9.19 3.49
N PRO A 426 -8.89 8.64 2.73
CA PRO A 426 -9.43 9.32 1.56
C PRO A 426 -10.15 10.63 1.94
N VAL A 427 -10.08 11.63 1.08
CA VAL A 427 -10.89 12.85 1.16
C VAL A 427 -12.15 12.72 0.29
N TYR A 428 -13.18 13.50 0.59
CA TYR A 428 -14.41 13.54 -0.20
C TYR A 428 -14.43 14.80 -1.04
N VAL A 429 -14.55 14.64 -2.35
CA VAL A 429 -14.61 15.73 -3.32
C VAL A 429 -15.99 15.76 -3.95
N LEU A 430 -16.56 16.94 -4.05
CA LEU A 430 -17.88 17.18 -4.62
C LEU A 430 -17.74 18.17 -5.76
N ILE A 431 -18.28 17.84 -6.93
CA ILE A 431 -18.39 18.77 -8.06
C ILE A 431 -19.82 18.78 -8.56
N HIS A 432 -20.36 19.98 -8.73
CA HIS A 432 -21.71 20.16 -9.25
C HIS A 432 -21.79 19.71 -10.72
N ALA A 433 -22.77 18.86 -11.02
CA ALA A 433 -22.97 18.20 -12.31
C ALA A 433 -23.77 19.04 -13.33
N ARG A 434 -23.83 20.38 -13.19
CA ARG A 434 -24.77 21.24 -13.96
C ARG A 434 -24.61 21.18 -15.48
N ASN A 435 -23.41 20.89 -16.00
CA ASN A 435 -23.18 20.81 -17.44
C ASN A 435 -23.31 19.38 -17.99
N ILE A 436 -23.61 18.37 -17.16
CA ILE A 436 -23.82 16.99 -17.61
C ILE A 436 -25.25 16.88 -18.16
N PRO A 437 -25.45 16.43 -19.43
CA PRO A 437 -26.79 16.22 -19.97
C PRO A 437 -27.55 15.14 -19.18
N LYS A 438 -28.87 15.30 -19.03
CA LYS A 438 -29.72 14.44 -18.19
C LYS A 438 -29.57 12.94 -18.52
N ASN A 439 -29.47 12.60 -19.79
CA ASN A 439 -29.34 11.22 -20.30
C ASN A 439 -27.94 10.59 -20.09
N TYR A 440 -26.97 11.34 -19.56
CA TYR A 440 -25.62 10.85 -19.28
C TYR A 440 -25.26 10.94 -17.78
N LYS A 441 -26.23 11.20 -16.90
CA LYS A 441 -25.98 11.32 -15.45
C LYS A 441 -25.43 10.03 -14.84
N ASP A 442 -25.88 8.87 -15.30
CA ASP A 442 -25.40 7.54 -14.89
C ASP A 442 -24.01 7.20 -15.44
N LYS A 443 -23.65 7.78 -16.59
CA LYS A 443 -22.32 7.66 -17.22
C LYS A 443 -21.29 8.63 -16.67
N ALA A 444 -21.72 9.60 -15.85
CA ALA A 444 -20.82 10.61 -15.33
C ALA A 444 -19.95 10.10 -14.19
N LEU A 445 -18.71 10.58 -14.14
CA LEU A 445 -17.77 10.33 -13.06
C LEU A 445 -16.83 11.50 -12.85
N MET A 446 -16.15 11.50 -11.70
CA MET A 446 -15.06 12.41 -11.44
C MET A 446 -13.74 11.81 -11.94
N VAL A 447 -12.83 12.67 -12.40
CA VAL A 447 -11.45 12.30 -12.70
C VAL A 447 -10.49 13.19 -11.93
N ARG A 448 -9.41 12.57 -11.45
CA ARG A 448 -8.22 13.31 -11.02
C ARG A 448 -7.25 13.42 -12.20
N LEU A 449 -6.91 14.65 -12.58
CA LEU A 449 -5.96 14.93 -13.65
C LEU A 449 -4.53 14.82 -13.12
N THR A 450 -3.65 14.22 -13.92
CA THR A 450 -2.21 14.12 -13.63
C THR A 450 -1.43 15.22 -14.35
N ASP A 451 -0.25 15.56 -13.85
CA ASP A 451 0.63 16.58 -14.44
C ASP A 451 0.97 16.29 -15.92
N LYS A 452 0.93 15.02 -16.33
CA LYS A 452 1.16 14.55 -17.71
C LYS A 452 -0.13 14.45 -18.56
N GLY A 453 -1.23 15.05 -18.13
CA GLY A 453 -2.51 15.05 -18.86
C GLY A 453 -3.33 13.75 -18.76
N GLY A 454 -2.80 12.70 -18.12
CA GLY A 454 -3.55 11.47 -17.84
C GLY A 454 -4.68 11.66 -16.84
N ARG A 455 -5.72 10.81 -16.91
CA ARG A 455 -6.91 10.84 -16.05
C ARG A 455 -6.92 9.60 -15.16
N ARG A 456 -7.23 9.78 -13.87
CA ARG A 456 -7.55 8.67 -12.97
C ARG A 456 -9.03 8.74 -12.61
N ALA A 457 -9.79 7.73 -13.00
CA ALA A 457 -11.20 7.65 -12.68
C ALA A 457 -11.43 7.59 -11.17
N LEU A 458 -12.41 8.35 -10.73
CA LEU A 458 -13.02 8.33 -9.41
C LEU A 458 -14.52 8.16 -9.67
N PRO A 459 -15.02 6.91 -9.82
CA PRO A 459 -16.38 6.64 -10.29
C PRO A 459 -17.45 7.45 -9.55
N GLY A 460 -17.27 7.62 -8.23
CA GLY A 460 -18.15 8.42 -7.38
C GLY A 460 -19.60 7.97 -7.43
N ARG A 461 -20.47 8.78 -6.83
CA ARG A 461 -21.93 8.62 -6.93
C ARG A 461 -22.57 9.99 -7.09
N MET A 462 -23.74 10.03 -7.72
CA MET A 462 -24.55 11.23 -7.77
C MET A 462 -25.29 11.37 -6.42
N GLU A 463 -25.19 12.55 -5.80
CA GLU A 463 -26.01 12.96 -4.66
C GLU A 463 -26.61 14.32 -5.04
N ASP A 464 -27.93 14.38 -5.18
CA ASP A 464 -28.65 15.51 -5.75
C ASP A 464 -28.06 15.96 -7.10
N ASP A 465 -27.52 17.19 -7.17
CA ASP A 465 -26.87 17.75 -8.35
C ASP A 465 -25.33 17.72 -8.28
N TYR A 466 -24.75 16.92 -7.37
CA TYR A 466 -23.31 16.77 -7.19
C TYR A 466 -22.84 15.34 -7.48
N ILE A 467 -21.66 15.22 -8.06
CA ILE A 467 -20.91 13.97 -8.04
C ILE A 467 -19.96 14.00 -6.86
N VAL A 468 -20.15 13.04 -5.95
CA VAL A 468 -19.36 12.86 -4.74
C VAL A 468 -18.42 11.68 -4.94
N ALA A 469 -17.11 11.92 -4.79
CA ALA A 469 -16.10 10.89 -4.98
C ALA A 469 -15.05 10.91 -3.88
N LYS A 470 -14.60 9.72 -3.48
CA LYS A 470 -13.46 9.55 -2.57
C LYS A 470 -12.16 9.65 -3.36
N SER A 471 -11.21 10.44 -2.89
CA SER A 471 -9.87 10.53 -3.47
C SER A 471 -8.79 10.22 -2.43
N LYS A 472 -7.81 9.38 -2.80
CA LYS A 472 -6.63 9.07 -1.97
C LYS A 472 -5.50 10.10 -2.10
N SER A 473 -5.74 11.20 -2.82
CA SER A 473 -4.79 12.29 -3.03
C SER A 473 -5.51 13.60 -3.33
N LEU A 474 -4.93 14.72 -2.93
CA LEU A 474 -5.33 16.04 -3.40
C LEU A 474 -4.84 16.29 -4.85
N GLY A 475 -5.05 17.49 -5.39
CA GLY A 475 -4.66 17.86 -6.75
C GLY A 475 -5.82 18.40 -7.59
N VAL A 476 -5.83 18.07 -8.88
CA VAL A 476 -6.77 18.63 -9.87
C VAL A 476 -7.92 17.65 -10.16
N PHE A 477 -9.15 18.12 -10.01
CA PHE A 477 -10.38 17.35 -10.20
C PHE A 477 -11.28 17.97 -11.28
N ALA A 478 -12.00 17.12 -12.03
CA ALA A 478 -13.01 17.52 -13.00
C ALA A 478 -14.03 16.40 -13.23
N LEU A 479 -15.16 16.71 -13.88
CA LEU A 479 -16.16 15.73 -14.31
C LEU A 479 -15.98 15.35 -15.79
N THR A 480 -16.22 14.08 -16.08
CA THR A 480 -16.23 13.50 -17.43
C THR A 480 -17.25 12.37 -17.53
N LEU A 481 -17.36 11.73 -18.69
CA LEU A 481 -18.25 10.59 -18.91
C LEU A 481 -17.44 9.33 -19.25
N ASP A 482 -18.01 8.17 -18.92
CA ASP A 482 -17.59 6.88 -19.47
C ASP A 482 -18.77 6.17 -20.12
N THR A 483 -18.76 6.14 -21.45
CA THR A 483 -19.85 5.60 -22.29
C THR A 483 -19.44 4.39 -23.08
N LEU A 484 -18.16 3.99 -23.01
CA LEU A 484 -17.63 2.89 -23.81
C LEU A 484 -17.56 1.63 -22.95
N PRO A 485 -17.95 0.46 -23.49
CA PRO A 485 -17.85 -0.78 -22.74
C PRO A 485 -16.41 -1.32 -22.72
N PRO A 486 -16.09 -2.18 -21.72
CA PRO A 486 -14.82 -2.89 -21.69
C PRO A 486 -14.54 -3.65 -22.99
N GLN A 487 -13.27 -3.73 -23.36
CA GLN A 487 -12.81 -4.53 -24.50
C GLN A 487 -12.27 -5.89 -24.06
N ILE A 488 -12.71 -6.95 -24.74
CA ILE A 488 -12.18 -8.31 -24.59
C ILE A 488 -11.38 -8.66 -25.85
N LYS A 489 -10.09 -8.94 -25.70
CA LYS A 489 -9.19 -9.29 -26.81
C LYS A 489 -8.53 -10.64 -26.58
N ARG A 490 -8.68 -11.58 -27.50
CA ARG A 490 -7.98 -12.87 -27.44
C ARG A 490 -6.47 -12.70 -27.60
N ILE A 491 -5.69 -13.46 -26.84
CA ILE A 491 -4.23 -13.41 -26.85
C ILE A 491 -3.67 -14.52 -27.77
N LYS A 492 -2.68 -14.16 -28.61
CA LYS A 492 -1.82 -15.03 -29.46
C LYS A 492 -2.48 -15.80 -30.63
N HIS A 493 -3.75 -16.13 -30.59
CA HIS A 493 -4.33 -17.07 -31.59
C HIS A 493 -5.38 -16.42 -32.50
N ARG A 494 -5.39 -16.79 -33.80
CA ARG A 494 -6.37 -16.33 -34.81
C ARG A 494 -7.69 -17.08 -34.69
N TYR A 495 -8.76 -16.54 -35.29
CA TYR A 495 -10.07 -17.18 -35.27
C TYR A 495 -9.98 -18.56 -35.93
N GLY A 496 -10.63 -19.58 -35.36
CA GLY A 496 -10.53 -20.96 -35.84
C GLY A 496 -9.26 -21.74 -35.43
N THR A 497 -8.42 -21.21 -34.53
CA THR A 497 -7.24 -21.95 -34.04
C THR A 497 -7.64 -23.29 -33.40
N ASN A 498 -6.93 -24.36 -33.76
CA ASN A 498 -7.00 -25.66 -33.11
C ASN A 498 -6.14 -25.64 -31.83
N TYR A 499 -6.78 -25.84 -30.67
CA TYR A 499 -6.17 -25.81 -29.34
C TYR A 499 -5.66 -27.17 -28.85
N THR A 500 -5.70 -28.25 -29.66
CA THR A 500 -5.28 -29.60 -29.24
C THR A 500 -3.87 -29.63 -28.65
N ARG A 501 -2.91 -28.86 -29.22
CA ARG A 501 -1.52 -28.75 -28.70
C ARG A 501 -1.32 -27.74 -27.56
N TYR A 502 -2.34 -26.94 -27.22
CA TYR A 502 -2.24 -25.86 -26.24
C TYR A 502 -2.83 -26.28 -24.90
N LYS A 503 -2.23 -25.78 -23.81
CA LYS A 503 -2.69 -26.06 -22.43
C LYS A 503 -3.75 -25.07 -21.91
N LYS A 504 -3.90 -23.92 -22.58
CA LYS A 504 -4.82 -22.86 -22.14
C LYS A 504 -5.27 -21.96 -23.29
N ILE A 505 -6.39 -21.28 -23.08
CA ILE A 505 -6.87 -20.14 -23.87
C ILE A 505 -6.91 -18.88 -22.99
N ALA A 506 -6.50 -17.74 -23.53
CA ALA A 506 -6.32 -16.50 -22.75
C ALA A 506 -6.83 -15.26 -23.47
N PHE A 507 -7.31 -14.31 -22.68
CA PHE A 507 -7.89 -13.04 -23.12
C PHE A 507 -7.32 -11.90 -22.28
N LYS A 508 -7.29 -10.71 -22.87
CA LYS A 508 -7.04 -9.45 -22.18
C LYS A 508 -8.37 -8.72 -22.05
N ILE A 509 -8.70 -8.29 -20.85
CA ILE A 509 -9.90 -7.52 -20.53
C ILE A 509 -9.46 -6.12 -20.08
N THR A 510 -9.88 -5.08 -20.78
CA THR A 510 -9.43 -3.70 -20.51
C THR A 510 -10.59 -2.74 -20.62
N ASP A 511 -10.56 -1.68 -19.83
CA ASP A 511 -11.51 -0.58 -19.89
C ASP A 511 -10.78 0.73 -20.19
N ASN A 512 -11.45 1.68 -20.84
CA ASN A 512 -10.86 2.97 -21.23
C ASN A 512 -10.79 3.99 -20.09
N LEU A 513 -11.61 3.85 -19.04
CA LEU A 513 -11.67 4.85 -17.97
C LEU A 513 -12.10 4.31 -16.60
N SER A 514 -13.38 3.93 -16.43
CA SER A 514 -13.96 3.65 -15.11
C SER A 514 -13.53 2.32 -14.50
N GLY A 515 -12.89 1.46 -15.30
CA GLY A 515 -12.32 0.18 -14.89
C GLY A 515 -13.32 -0.96 -15.01
N VAL A 516 -12.80 -2.17 -15.28
CA VAL A 516 -13.59 -3.41 -15.31
C VAL A 516 -14.00 -3.77 -13.88
N THR A 517 -15.29 -3.95 -13.64
CA THR A 517 -15.84 -4.30 -12.33
C THR A 517 -16.14 -5.78 -12.18
N GLN A 518 -16.65 -6.40 -13.24
CA GLN A 518 -17.05 -7.81 -13.22
C GLN A 518 -16.82 -8.46 -14.59
N TYR A 519 -16.59 -9.77 -14.56
CA TYR A 519 -16.71 -10.61 -15.74
C TYR A 519 -17.31 -11.97 -15.37
N THR A 520 -17.95 -12.62 -16.34
CA THR A 520 -18.45 -14.00 -16.23
C THR A 520 -18.10 -14.77 -17.49
N ALA A 521 -18.08 -16.10 -17.42
CA ALA A 521 -17.87 -16.93 -18.59
C ALA A 521 -18.69 -18.22 -18.56
N THR A 522 -19.04 -18.72 -19.75
CA THR A 522 -19.63 -20.05 -19.93
C THR A 522 -18.86 -20.83 -20.99
N LEU A 523 -18.76 -22.14 -20.78
CA LEU A 523 -18.21 -23.12 -21.72
C LEU A 523 -19.34 -24.09 -22.08
N ASP A 524 -19.74 -24.11 -23.36
CA ASP A 524 -20.86 -24.92 -23.87
C ASP A 524 -22.14 -24.75 -23.04
N GLY A 525 -22.46 -23.49 -22.72
CA GLY A 525 -23.62 -23.11 -21.92
C GLY A 525 -23.48 -23.33 -20.41
N LYS A 526 -22.40 -23.97 -19.93
CA LYS A 526 -22.17 -24.22 -18.49
C LYS A 526 -21.25 -23.17 -17.87
N PRO A 527 -21.43 -22.75 -16.61
CA PRO A 527 -20.55 -21.79 -15.94
C PRO A 527 -19.08 -22.20 -15.95
N LEU A 528 -18.18 -21.24 -16.21
CA LEU A 528 -16.74 -21.44 -16.22
C LEU A 528 -16.05 -20.33 -15.42
N ILE A 529 -15.30 -20.72 -14.39
CA ILE A 529 -14.40 -19.80 -13.68
C ILE A 529 -13.10 -19.65 -14.48
N LEU A 530 -12.84 -18.44 -14.96
CA LEU A 530 -11.56 -18.07 -15.57
C LEU A 530 -10.59 -17.64 -14.47
N THR A 531 -9.31 -17.99 -14.62
CA THR A 531 -8.27 -17.45 -13.76
C THR A 531 -8.06 -15.99 -14.06
N HIS A 532 -8.07 -15.14 -13.03
CA HIS A 532 -7.82 -13.70 -13.16
C HIS A 532 -6.36 -13.38 -12.82
N ASP A 533 -5.68 -12.66 -13.70
CA ASP A 533 -4.38 -12.04 -13.46
C ASP A 533 -4.50 -10.52 -13.64
N ALA A 534 -4.83 -9.82 -12.55
CA ALA A 534 -5.13 -8.39 -12.58
C ALA A 534 -3.91 -7.56 -13.01
N LYS A 535 -2.69 -8.01 -12.69
CA LYS A 535 -1.45 -7.26 -13.02
C LYS A 535 -1.22 -7.13 -14.52
N THR A 536 -1.69 -8.10 -15.31
CA THR A 536 -1.58 -8.08 -16.77
C THR A 536 -2.92 -7.87 -17.48
N SER A 537 -3.99 -7.65 -16.69
CA SER A 537 -5.38 -7.54 -17.14
C SER A 537 -5.80 -8.76 -17.98
N LYS A 538 -5.35 -9.96 -17.57
CA LYS A 538 -5.62 -11.20 -18.28
C LYS A 538 -6.63 -12.05 -17.53
N ILE A 539 -7.47 -12.71 -18.31
CA ILE A 539 -8.29 -13.84 -17.87
C ILE A 539 -7.97 -15.04 -18.73
N TYR A 540 -7.92 -16.24 -18.15
CA TYR A 540 -7.59 -17.43 -18.92
C TYR A 540 -8.19 -18.70 -18.34
N TYR A 541 -8.41 -19.67 -19.22
CA TYR A 541 -8.84 -21.01 -18.86
C TYR A 541 -7.70 -22.00 -19.14
N ILE A 542 -7.22 -22.68 -18.11
CA ILE A 542 -6.34 -23.85 -18.25
C ILE A 542 -7.26 -25.04 -18.51
N PHE A 543 -7.11 -25.70 -19.65
CA PHE A 543 -8.01 -26.79 -20.04
C PHE A 543 -7.94 -27.93 -19.02
N ASP A 544 -9.11 -28.36 -18.54
CA ASP A 544 -9.27 -29.46 -17.61
C ASP A 544 -10.32 -30.47 -18.11
N ARG A 545 -10.78 -31.35 -17.21
CA ARG A 545 -11.76 -32.42 -17.46
C ARG A 545 -13.10 -31.96 -18.06
N ARG A 546 -13.41 -30.66 -18.08
CA ARG A 546 -14.64 -30.12 -18.67
C ARG A 546 -14.58 -29.98 -20.19
N ILE A 547 -13.39 -30.18 -20.77
CA ILE A 547 -13.17 -30.22 -22.20
C ILE A 547 -13.31 -31.66 -22.70
N THR A 548 -14.03 -31.83 -23.80
CA THR A 548 -14.07 -33.08 -24.55
C THR A 548 -13.07 -32.99 -25.70
N LYS A 549 -12.01 -33.80 -25.66
CA LYS A 549 -10.96 -33.77 -26.69
C LYS A 549 -11.51 -34.12 -28.09
N ASN A 550 -10.89 -33.57 -29.11
CA ASN A 550 -11.24 -33.64 -30.51
C ASN A 550 -12.66 -33.13 -30.83
N THR A 551 -13.16 -32.15 -30.07
CA THR A 551 -14.48 -31.55 -30.31
C THR A 551 -14.42 -30.02 -30.36
N ARG A 552 -15.50 -29.41 -30.86
CA ARG A 552 -15.68 -27.96 -30.85
C ARG A 552 -16.37 -27.54 -29.57
N HIS A 553 -15.84 -26.48 -28.96
CA HIS A 553 -16.37 -25.85 -27.77
C HIS A 553 -16.71 -24.39 -28.05
N GLN A 554 -17.74 -23.87 -27.40
CA GLN A 554 -18.13 -22.47 -27.40
C GLN A 554 -17.82 -21.83 -26.04
N LEU A 555 -17.06 -20.74 -26.06
CA LEU A 555 -16.78 -19.91 -24.91
C LEU A 555 -17.44 -18.54 -25.06
N ILE A 556 -18.26 -18.17 -24.08
CA ILE A 556 -18.86 -16.83 -23.99
C ILE A 556 -18.27 -16.14 -22.77
N ILE A 557 -17.83 -14.89 -22.93
CA ILE A 557 -17.31 -14.04 -21.86
C ILE A 557 -18.10 -12.74 -21.86
N THR A 558 -18.62 -12.35 -20.70
CA THR A 558 -19.30 -11.07 -20.50
C THR A 558 -18.49 -10.22 -19.53
N ALA A 559 -18.34 -8.93 -19.81
CA ALA A 559 -17.59 -7.98 -18.98
C ALA A 559 -18.35 -6.65 -18.82
N SER A 560 -18.32 -6.08 -17.61
CA SER A 560 -18.92 -4.78 -17.31
C SER A 560 -17.94 -3.83 -16.61
N ASP A 561 -18.14 -2.52 -16.76
CA ASP A 561 -17.36 -1.47 -16.09
C ASP A 561 -18.08 -0.86 -14.86
N ALA A 562 -17.56 0.22 -14.29
CA ALA A 562 -18.17 0.91 -13.14
C ALA A 562 -19.29 1.88 -13.52
N LYS A 563 -19.63 1.99 -14.82
CA LYS A 563 -20.72 2.80 -15.37
C LYS A 563 -21.72 1.95 -16.16
N ASN A 564 -21.74 0.64 -15.90
CA ASN A 564 -22.65 -0.36 -16.45
C ASN A 564 -22.60 -0.48 -17.98
N ASN A 565 -21.48 -0.13 -18.61
CA ASN A 565 -21.25 -0.47 -20.02
C ASN A 565 -20.79 -1.93 -20.10
N THR A 566 -21.37 -2.72 -21.00
CA THR A 566 -21.18 -4.18 -21.07
C THR A 566 -20.71 -4.63 -22.45
N THR A 567 -19.82 -5.62 -22.49
CA THR A 567 -19.40 -6.31 -23.72
C THR A 567 -19.62 -7.81 -23.59
N HIS A 568 -20.14 -8.41 -24.67
CA HIS A 568 -20.23 -9.86 -24.84
C HIS A 568 -19.25 -10.33 -25.92
N TYR A 569 -18.43 -11.31 -25.57
CA TYR A 569 -17.45 -11.91 -26.47
C TYR A 569 -17.72 -13.40 -26.61
N THR A 570 -18.02 -13.83 -27.83
CA THR A 570 -18.24 -15.24 -28.15
C THR A 570 -17.11 -15.76 -29.04
N CYS A 571 -16.54 -16.91 -28.70
CA CYS A 571 -15.64 -17.61 -29.61
C CYS A 571 -15.84 -19.13 -29.58
N SER A 572 -15.66 -19.75 -30.74
CA SER A 572 -15.58 -21.20 -30.85
C SER A 572 -14.13 -21.63 -31.04
N PHE A 573 -13.76 -22.76 -30.43
CA PHE A 573 -12.43 -23.35 -30.58
C PHE A 573 -12.51 -24.88 -30.62
N PHE A 574 -11.59 -25.51 -31.35
CA PHE A 574 -11.45 -26.97 -31.35
C PHE A 574 -10.37 -27.36 -30.34
N LYS A 575 -10.57 -28.42 -29.55
CA LYS A 575 -9.57 -28.86 -28.56
C LYS A 575 -9.41 -30.35 -28.58
#